data_AF-A0A126RMK5-F1
#
_entry.id   AF-A0A126RMK5-F1
#
_cell.length_a   1.000
_cell.length_b   1.000
_cell.length_c   1.000
_cell.angle_alpha   90.00
_cell.angle_beta   90.00
_cell.angle_gamma   90.00
#
_symmetry.space_group_name_H-M   'P 1'
#
loop_
_entity.id
_entity.type
_entity.pdbx_description
1 polymer ?
#
loop_
_entity_poly.entity_id
_entity_poly.type
_entity_poly.pdbx_seq_one_letter_code
_entity_poly.pdbx_strand_id
1 'polypeptide(L)' 'MRELDAEETELLRVLDEGVRTTALIGMVRGLAEVLQSRGHVIQARVAEVAADRMQLLEAGLKS' A
#
# COMPACT_ATOMS: atom_id res chain seq x y z
N MET A 1 -21.77 -5.42 -23.75
CA MET A 1 -21.22 -4.85 -22.49
C MET A 1 -22.39 -4.11 -21.84
N ARG A 2 -22.71 -4.41 -20.57
CA ARG A 2 -23.85 -3.78 -19.87
C ARG A 2 -23.40 -2.40 -19.37
N GLU A 3 -24.28 -1.40 -19.41
CA GLU A 3 -24.04 -0.09 -18.79
C GLU A 3 -24.05 -0.22 -17.26
N LEU A 4 -23.05 0.37 -16.63
CA LEU A 4 -22.93 0.45 -15.18
C LEU A 4 -23.85 1.56 -14.67
N ASP A 5 -24.52 1.31 -13.55
CA ASP A 5 -25.24 2.39 -12.90
C ASP A 5 -24.29 3.36 -12.17
N ALA A 6 -24.84 4.44 -11.62
CA ALA A 6 -24.04 5.49 -10.98
C ALA A 6 -23.31 4.98 -9.72
N GLU A 7 -23.87 4.01 -9.00
CA GLU A 7 -23.27 3.42 -7.81
C GLU A 7 -22.11 2.50 -8.20
N GLU A 8 -22.32 1.65 -9.20
CA GLU A 8 -21.28 0.78 -9.78
C GLU A 8 -20.11 1.60 -10.36
N THR A 9 -20.42 2.73 -11.00
CA THR A 9 -19.41 3.64 -11.57
C THR A 9 -18.56 4.32 -10.49
N GLU A 10 -19.17 4.80 -9.39
CA GLU A 10 -18.42 5.40 -8.29
C GLU A 10 -17.60 4.35 -7.54
N LEU A 11 -18.13 3.14 -7.37
CA LEU A 11 -17.39 2.03 -6.79
C LEU A 11 -16.14 1.69 -7.61
N LEU A 12 -16.29 1.61 -8.94
CA LEU A 12 -15.17 1.43 -9.86
C LEU A 12 -14.17 2.59 -9.78
N ARG A 13 -14.64 3.84 -9.66
CA ARG A 13 -13.77 5.01 -9.50
C ARG A 13 -12.96 4.96 -8.22
N VAL A 14 -13.54 4.50 -7.11
CA VAL A 14 -12.84 4.28 -5.84
C VAL A 14 -11.84 3.12 -5.92
N LEU A 15 -12.16 2.07 -6.70
CA LEU A 15 -11.25 0.94 -6.94
C LEU A 15 -10.10 1.30 -7.89
N ASP A 16 -10.34 2.18 -8.86
CA ASP A 16 -9.35 2.78 -9.76
C ASP A 16 -8.53 3.88 -9.06
N GLU A 17 -9.06 4.47 -7.99
CA GLU A 17 -8.30 5.37 -7.12
C GLU A 17 -7.19 4.55 -6.48
N GLY A 18 -5.99 4.68 -7.04
CA GLY A 18 -4.81 3.94 -6.61
C GLY A 18 -4.61 3.99 -5.10
N VAL A 19 -3.97 2.96 -4.54
CA VAL A 19 -3.75 2.85 -3.10
C VAL A 19 -3.01 4.09 -2.60
N ARG A 20 -3.65 4.86 -1.70
CA ARG A 20 -3.02 6.00 -1.02
C ARG A 20 -1.65 5.57 -0.48
N THR A 21 -0.61 6.37 -0.71
CA THR A 21 0.78 6.04 -0.29
C THR A 21 0.85 5.62 1.17
N THR A 22 0.07 6.26 2.05
CA THR A 22 -0.01 5.90 3.48
C THR A 22 -0.58 4.51 3.74
N ALA A 23 -1.59 4.09 2.97
CA ALA A 23 -2.15 2.75 3.04
C ALA A 23 -1.14 1.71 2.52
N LEU A 24 -0.44 2.02 1.42
CA LEU A 24 0.60 1.15 0.87
C LEU A 24 1.76 0.96 1.86
N ILE A 25 2.21 2.03 2.53
CA ILE A 25 3.22 1.95 3.60
C ILE A 25 2.75 1.01 4.71
N GLY A 26 1.49 1.13 5.15
CA GLY A 26 0.89 0.25 6.15
C GLY A 26 0.88 -1.22 5.72
N MET A 27 0.48 -1.51 4.48
CA MET A 27 0.49 -2.87 3.93
C MET A 27 1.89 -3.48 3.92
N VAL A 28 2.91 -2.70 3.56
CA VAL A 28 4.30 -3.18 3.50
C VAL A 28 4.88 -3.41 4.90
N ARG A 29 4.51 -2.59 5.89
CA ARG A 29 4.85 -2.88 7.30
C ARG A 29 4.18 -4.16 7.80
N GLY A 30 2.89 -4.35 7.52
CA GLY A 30 2.19 -5.59 7.87
C GLY A 30 2.79 -6.83 7.20
N LEU A 31 3.25 -6.71 5.95
CA LEU A 31 3.99 -7.77 5.27
C LEU A 31 5.29 -8.11 6.00
N ALA A 32 6.04 -7.12 6.48
CA ALA A 32 7.25 -7.35 7.26
C ALA A 32 6.95 -8.16 8.53
N GLU A 33 5.89 -7.81 9.27
CA GLU A 33 5.45 -8.55 10.46
C GLU A 33 5.10 -10.02 10.14
N VAL A 34 4.35 -10.25 9.05
CA VAL A 34 4.02 -11.61 8.60
C VAL A 34 5.28 -12.40 8.24
N LEU A 35 6.21 -11.80 7.50
CA LEU A 35 7.48 -12.44 7.12
C LEU A 35 8.35 -12.76 8.34
N GLN A 36 8.43 -11.84 9.29
CA GLN A 36 9.14 -12.00 10.56
C GLN A 36 8.57 -13.21 11.34
N SER A 37 7.24 -13.29 11.47
CA SER A 37 6.57 -14.38 12.19
C SER A 37 6.79 -15.76 11.57
N ARG A 38 7.12 -15.80 10.27
CA ARG A 38 7.42 -17.01 9.50
C ARG A 38 8.92 -17.33 9.45
N GLY A 39 9.78 -16.54 10.10
CA GLY A 39 11.23 -16.73 10.09
C GLY A 39 11.92 -16.23 8.81
N HIS A 40 11.23 -15.49 7.95
CA HIS A 40 11.80 -14.89 6.73
C HIS A 40 12.48 -13.54 7.06
N VAL A 41 13.51 -13.57 7.90
CA VAL A 41 14.11 -12.37 8.53
C VAL A 41 14.68 -11.39 7.50
N ILE A 42 15.32 -11.87 6.44
CA ILE A 42 15.90 -11.01 5.40
C ILE A 42 14.79 -10.28 4.64
N GLN A 43 13.75 -11.01 4.23
CA GLN A 43 12.62 -10.45 3.48
C GLN A 43 11.82 -9.46 4.33
N ALA A 44 11.62 -9.77 5.61
CA ALA A 44 11.00 -8.86 6.56
C ALA A 44 11.78 -7.54 6.64
N ARG A 45 13.10 -7.61 6.79
CA ARG A 45 13.96 -6.43 6.83
C ARG A 45 13.95 -5.61 5.53
N VAL A 46 13.87 -6.28 4.38
CA VAL A 46 13.72 -5.59 3.09
C VAL A 46 12.38 -4.83 3.03
N ALA A 47 11.28 -5.44 3.49
CA ALA A 47 9.98 -4.80 3.55
C ALA A 47 9.96 -3.59 4.50
N GLU A 48 10.56 -3.69 5.68
CA GLU A 48 10.73 -2.55 6.61
C GLU A 48 11.46 -1.38 5.95
N VAL A 49 12.62 -1.65 5.34
CA VAL A 49 13.43 -0.61 4.66
C VAL A 49 12.66 0.03 3.51
N ALA A 50 11.87 -0.75 2.77
CA ALA A 50 11.02 -0.22 1.72
C ALA A 50 9.96 0.73 2.30
N ALA A 51 9.25 0.33 3.36
CA ALA A 51 8.26 1.16 4.03
C ALA A 51 8.85 2.48 4.55
N ASP A 52 10.04 2.43 5.17
CA ASP A 52 10.71 3.63 5.67
C ASP A 52 11.10 4.59 4.53
N ARG A 53 11.61 4.06 3.41
CA ARG A 53 11.92 4.87 2.22
C ARG A 53 10.67 5.52 1.62
N MET A 54 9.57 4.78 1.51
CA MET A 54 8.29 5.32 1.04
C MET A 54 7.79 6.44 1.94
N GLN A 55 7.94 6.30 3.26
CA GLN A 55 7.55 7.32 4.22
C GLN A 55 8.39 8.60 4.10
N LEU A 56 9.69 8.48 3.85
CA LEU A 56 10.57 9.62 3.58
C LEU A 56 10.20 10.34 2.28
N LEU A 57 9.92 9.59 1.22
CA LEU A 57 9.49 10.16 -0.07
C LEU A 57 8.16 10.89 0.05
N GLU A 58 7.18 10.29 0.73
CA GLU A 58 5.87 10.91 1.01
C GLU A 58 6.00 12.20 1.83
N ALA A 59 6.94 12.26 2.77
CA ALA A 59 7.21 13.47 3.54
C ALA A 59 7.87 14.57 2.69
N GLY A 60 8.80 14.21 1.80
CA GLY A 60 9.45 15.15 0.89
C GLY A 60 8.57 15.63 -0.28
N LEU A 61 7.52 14.90 -0.62
CA LEU A 61 6.51 15.31 -1.62
C LEU A 61 5.50 16.32 -1.07
N LYS A 62 5.42 16.48 0.27
CA LYS A 62 4.49 17.40 0.94
C LYS A 62 5.11 18.77 1.28
N SER A 63 6.39 18.99 0.96
CA SER A 63 7.09 20.29 1.10
C SER A 63 6.98 21.13 -0.15
#